data_AF-A0A0N8W740-F1
#
_entry.id   AF-A0A0N8W740-F1
#
_cell.length_a   1.000
_cell.length_b   1.000
_cell.length_c   1.000
_cell.angle_alpha   90.00
_cell.angle_beta   90.00
_cell.angle_gamma   90.00
#
_symmetry.space_group_name_H-M   'P 1'
#
loop_
_entity.id
_entity.type
_entity.pdbx_description
1 polymer ?
#
loop_
_entity_poly.entity_id
_entity_poly.type
_entity_poly.pdbx_seq_one_letter_code
_entity_poly.pdbx_strand_id
1 'polypeptide(L)'
;MKFSMSIVLIFLLFSIPLFALESEPSETVGYVKVEAISGYTPFSLPFTFFDVTYTETLDLDDIIGNQLTGGDAFTGDQVYEVGGAFAYYNSSTEQWSGILENFTDNKAYYFKIQSGHSEADVYLAGTVLRESQSIYCDIGYTILGIREAGVIAIEDLDLIASGFTGGSPFSSDQIIELGGGYAYYNTDTSSWNGTLTDIEPAKVYYIQVKTGHSAFTWNYNPTSRSENVSKVEMTENAGQGGLK
;
A
#
# COMPACT_ATOMS: atom_id res chain seq x y z
N MET A 1 -52.13 -35.75 29.59
CA MET A 1 -51.49 -34.42 29.73
C MET A 1 -51.32 -33.86 28.32
N LYS A 2 -52.21 -32.96 27.88
CA LYS A 2 -52.16 -32.39 26.51
C LYS A 2 -51.20 -31.20 26.55
N PHE A 3 -50.00 -31.37 25.99
CA PHE A 3 -49.12 -30.24 25.72
C PHE A 3 -49.80 -29.37 24.67
N SER A 4 -50.07 -28.11 25.02
CA SER A 4 -50.64 -27.13 24.09
C SER A 4 -49.63 -26.88 22.98
N MET A 5 -50.03 -27.13 21.73
CA MET A 5 -49.23 -26.93 20.51
C MET A 5 -48.64 -25.51 20.41
N SER A 6 -49.27 -24.55 21.08
CA SER A 6 -48.80 -23.17 21.21
C SER A 6 -47.49 -23.02 22.01
N ILE A 7 -47.21 -23.91 22.98
CA ILE A 7 -45.98 -23.84 23.80
C ILE A 7 -44.76 -24.32 23.01
N VAL A 8 -44.94 -25.32 22.14
CA VAL A 8 -43.85 -25.84 21.28
C VAL A 8 -43.45 -24.80 20.23
N LEU A 9 -44.42 -24.05 19.67
CA LEU A 9 -44.15 -23.02 18.68
C LEU A 9 -43.39 -21.82 19.27
N ILE A 10 -43.70 -21.43 20.51
CA ILE A 10 -43.00 -20.35 21.22
C ILE A 10 -41.56 -20.77 21.53
N PHE A 11 -41.31 -22.01 21.97
CA PHE A 11 -39.94 -22.48 22.19
C PHE A 11 -39.11 -22.55 20.90
N LEU A 12 -39.73 -22.89 19.76
CA LEU A 12 -39.04 -22.95 18.46
C LEU A 12 -38.63 -21.56 17.94
N LEU A 13 -39.43 -20.53 18.23
CA LEU A 13 -39.17 -19.14 17.85
C LEU A 13 -38.03 -18.49 18.65
N PHE A 14 -37.77 -18.96 19.89
CA PHE A 14 -36.64 -18.48 20.71
C PHE A 14 -35.35 -19.28 20.54
N SER A 15 -35.38 -20.40 19.80
CA SER A 15 -34.21 -21.26 19.55
C SER A 15 -33.50 -20.99 18.22
N ILE A 16 -33.93 -19.99 17.44
CA ILE A 16 -33.13 -19.47 16.33
C ILE A 16 -32.26 -18.37 16.97
N PRO A 17 -30.99 -18.63 17.34
CA PRO A 17 -30.09 -17.51 17.54
C PRO A 17 -30.17 -16.67 16.27
N LEU A 18 -30.62 -15.42 16.41
CA LEU A 18 -30.27 -14.39 15.44
C LEU A 18 -28.74 -14.37 15.45
N PHE A 19 -28.13 -15.14 14.56
CA PHE A 19 -26.82 -14.80 14.04
C PHE A 19 -27.05 -13.53 13.23
N ALA A 20 -27.14 -12.40 13.93
CA ALA A 20 -26.73 -11.15 13.35
C ALA A 20 -25.26 -11.39 13.00
N LEU A 21 -25.00 -11.67 11.72
CA LEU A 21 -23.67 -11.57 11.18
C LEU A 21 -23.32 -10.10 11.42
N GLU A 22 -22.55 -9.82 12.48
CA GLU A 22 -22.00 -8.49 12.65
C GLU A 22 -21.18 -8.26 11.39
N SER A 23 -21.63 -7.34 10.54
CA SER A 23 -20.82 -6.91 9.41
C SER A 23 -19.54 -6.39 10.04
N GLU A 24 -18.42 -7.05 9.77
CA GLU A 24 -17.13 -6.53 10.17
C GLU A 24 -17.01 -5.07 9.68
N PRO A 25 -16.24 -4.23 10.39
CA PRO A 25 -16.06 -2.85 9.96
C PRO A 25 -15.68 -2.82 8.48
N SER A 26 -16.42 -2.05 7.67
CA SER A 26 -16.10 -1.85 6.26
C SER A 26 -14.60 -1.59 6.11
N GLU A 27 -13.95 -2.31 5.22
CA GLU A 27 -12.55 -2.07 4.90
C GLU A 27 -12.37 -0.62 4.45
N THR A 28 -11.27 0.00 4.88
CA THR A 28 -10.92 1.34 4.41
C THR A 28 -10.32 1.18 3.01
N VAL A 29 -10.90 1.83 2.02
CA VAL A 29 -10.36 1.90 0.65
C VAL A 29 -9.74 3.27 0.39
N GLY A 30 -8.75 3.32 -0.50
CA GLY A 30 -8.09 4.54 -0.91
C GLY A 30 -7.55 4.45 -2.33
N TYR A 31 -7.04 5.57 -2.81
CA TYR A 31 -6.23 5.59 -4.02
C TYR A 31 -5.10 6.61 -3.89
N VAL A 32 -4.01 6.38 -4.62
CA VAL A 32 -2.95 7.37 -4.84
C VAL A 32 -2.80 7.60 -6.34
N LYS A 33 -2.47 8.84 -6.70
CA LYS A 33 -2.13 9.23 -8.07
C LYS A 33 -0.60 9.30 -8.17
N VAL A 34 -0.02 8.55 -9.09
CA VAL A 34 1.40 8.63 -9.48
C VAL A 34 1.50 9.34 -10.82
N GLU A 35 2.20 10.48 -10.86
CA GLU A 35 2.44 11.25 -12.08
C GLU A 35 3.65 10.66 -12.82
N ALA A 36 3.40 9.74 -13.76
CA ALA A 36 4.43 9.08 -14.53
C ALA A 36 4.92 9.98 -15.67
N ILE A 37 6.14 10.49 -15.53
CA ILE A 37 6.79 11.34 -16.51
C ILE A 37 7.56 10.52 -17.56
N SER A 38 7.89 11.18 -18.69
CA SER A 38 8.78 10.60 -19.72
C SER A 38 10.10 10.11 -19.10
N GLY A 39 10.47 8.86 -19.38
CA GLY A 39 11.58 8.19 -18.69
C GLY A 39 11.09 7.34 -17.53
N TYR A 40 11.86 7.29 -16.44
CA TYR A 40 11.58 6.41 -15.30
C TYR A 40 10.99 7.19 -14.12
N THR A 41 9.81 6.79 -13.68
CA THR A 41 9.15 7.32 -12.48
C THR A 41 9.07 6.22 -11.42
N PRO A 42 9.74 6.35 -10.27
CA PRO A 42 9.70 5.31 -9.24
C PRO A 42 8.34 5.25 -8.56
N PHE A 43 7.89 4.04 -8.23
CA PHE A 43 6.71 3.84 -7.41
C PHE A 43 6.80 2.56 -6.57
N SER A 44 5.96 2.48 -5.54
CA SER A 44 5.69 1.28 -4.76
C SER A 44 4.18 1.04 -4.64
N LEU A 45 3.80 -0.13 -4.10
CA LEU A 45 2.42 -0.48 -3.84
C LEU A 45 2.01 -0.04 -2.43
N PRO A 46 1.09 0.93 -2.27
CA PRO A 46 0.67 1.44 -0.95
C PRO A 46 -0.51 0.69 -0.33
N PHE A 47 -1.20 -0.14 -1.11
CA PHE A 47 -2.44 -0.82 -0.72
C PHE A 47 -2.32 -2.34 -0.83
N THR A 48 -3.31 -3.02 -0.28
CA THR A 48 -3.69 -4.37 -0.68
C THR A 48 -4.66 -4.27 -1.86
N PHE A 49 -4.46 -5.08 -2.91
CA PHE A 49 -5.24 -5.01 -4.15
C PHE A 49 -6.10 -6.25 -4.30
N PHE A 50 -7.23 -6.12 -4.99
CA PHE A 50 -8.18 -7.20 -5.20
C PHE A 50 -8.60 -7.27 -6.65
N ASP A 51 -8.77 -8.50 -7.14
CA ASP A 51 -9.35 -8.75 -8.45
C ASP A 51 -10.86 -8.49 -8.46
N VAL A 52 -11.49 -8.66 -9.62
CA VAL A 52 -12.96 -8.48 -9.79
C VAL A 52 -13.80 -9.50 -9.00
N THR A 53 -13.18 -10.53 -8.44
CA THR A 53 -13.82 -11.54 -7.60
C THR A 53 -13.62 -11.29 -6.10
N TYR A 54 -12.99 -10.17 -5.73
CA TYR A 54 -12.61 -9.83 -4.36
C TYR A 54 -11.58 -10.78 -3.74
N THR A 55 -10.68 -11.33 -4.57
CA THR A 55 -9.52 -12.09 -4.11
C THR A 55 -8.29 -11.18 -4.12
N GLU A 56 -7.47 -11.19 -3.06
CA GLU A 56 -6.22 -10.43 -3.02
C GLU A 56 -5.33 -10.82 -4.21
N THR A 57 -4.81 -9.82 -4.92
CA THR A 57 -4.05 -9.99 -6.17
C THR A 57 -2.79 -9.14 -6.18
N LEU A 58 -1.80 -9.63 -6.93
CA LEU A 58 -0.59 -8.90 -7.29
C LEU A 58 -0.42 -8.83 -8.83
N ASP A 59 -1.46 -9.13 -9.59
CA ASP A 59 -1.44 -9.10 -11.05
C ASP A 59 -1.31 -7.66 -11.56
N LEU A 60 -0.54 -7.48 -12.63
CA LEU A 60 -0.38 -6.19 -13.30
C LEU A 60 -1.71 -5.71 -13.89
N ASP A 61 -2.53 -6.62 -14.41
CA ASP A 61 -3.80 -6.27 -15.04
C ASP A 61 -4.81 -5.74 -14.00
N ASP A 62 -4.89 -6.36 -12.84
CA ASP A 62 -5.79 -5.93 -11.76
C ASP A 62 -5.36 -4.59 -11.14
N ILE A 63 -4.05 -4.32 -11.06
CA ILE A 63 -3.51 -3.14 -10.36
C ILE A 63 -3.33 -1.94 -11.30
N ILE A 64 -2.72 -2.16 -12.47
CA ILE A 64 -2.42 -1.10 -13.44
C ILE A 64 -3.45 -1.07 -14.57
N GLY A 65 -3.93 -2.23 -15.00
CA GLY A 65 -4.82 -2.37 -16.15
C GLY A 65 -4.19 -1.78 -17.41
N ASN A 66 -4.95 -0.95 -18.13
CA ASN A 66 -4.56 -0.33 -19.39
C ASN A 66 -4.24 1.16 -19.27
N GLN A 67 -3.84 1.63 -18.09
CA GLN A 67 -3.57 3.04 -17.81
C GLN A 67 -2.33 3.61 -18.54
N LEU A 68 -1.47 2.75 -19.09
CA LEU A 68 -0.27 3.13 -19.83
C LEU A 68 -0.47 2.98 -21.34
N THR A 69 0.36 3.65 -22.14
CA THR A 69 0.31 3.55 -23.60
C THR A 69 0.80 2.16 -24.05
N GLY A 70 -0.11 1.35 -24.59
CA GLY A 70 0.21 0.01 -25.07
C GLY A 70 1.04 0.00 -26.37
N GLY A 71 1.82 -1.07 -26.56
CA GLY A 71 2.67 -1.27 -27.74
C GLY A 71 3.32 -2.65 -27.72
N ASP A 72 4.51 -2.77 -28.30
CA ASP A 72 5.36 -3.95 -28.10
C ASP A 72 6.43 -3.70 -27.01
N ALA A 73 7.36 -4.64 -26.82
CA ALA A 73 8.42 -4.55 -25.81
C ALA A 73 9.35 -3.33 -25.98
N PHE A 74 9.33 -2.65 -27.13
CA PHE A 74 10.20 -1.52 -27.45
C PHE A 74 9.43 -0.21 -27.60
N THR A 75 8.15 -0.28 -27.92
CA THR A 75 7.31 0.86 -28.26
C THR A 75 6.24 1.14 -27.22
N GLY A 76 5.82 0.16 -26.42
CA GLY A 76 4.88 0.36 -25.33
C GLY A 76 5.55 0.89 -24.07
N ASP A 77 4.78 1.62 -23.26
CA ASP A 77 5.15 1.94 -21.88
C ASP A 77 5.29 0.66 -21.05
N GLN A 78 6.11 0.71 -20.02
CA GLN A 78 6.56 -0.48 -19.31
C GLN A 78 6.52 -0.30 -17.80
N VAL A 79 6.38 -1.40 -17.09
CA VAL A 79 6.61 -1.48 -15.64
C VAL A 79 7.89 -2.27 -15.43
N TYR A 80 8.82 -1.71 -14.64
CA TYR A 80 10.08 -2.33 -14.28
C TYR A 80 10.14 -2.59 -12.78
N GLU A 81 10.48 -3.79 -12.36
CA GLU A 81 11.03 -4.02 -11.04
C GLU A 81 12.43 -3.39 -10.97
N VAL A 82 12.79 -2.74 -9.87
CA VAL A 82 14.16 -2.20 -9.69
C VAL A 82 15.23 -3.32 -9.77
N GLY A 83 14.85 -4.58 -9.57
CA GLY A 83 15.67 -5.77 -9.78
C GLY A 83 15.86 -6.22 -11.24
N GLY A 84 15.19 -5.58 -12.21
CA GLY A 84 15.43 -5.75 -13.64
C GLY A 84 14.38 -6.55 -14.42
N ALA A 85 13.43 -7.21 -13.75
CA ALA A 85 12.26 -7.78 -14.44
C ALA A 85 11.38 -6.65 -14.99
N PHE A 86 10.74 -6.88 -16.13
CA PHE A 86 9.83 -5.87 -16.71
C PHE A 86 8.69 -6.51 -17.49
N ALA A 87 7.63 -5.74 -17.67
CA ALA A 87 6.51 -6.03 -18.55
C ALA A 87 6.04 -4.77 -19.29
N TYR A 88 5.33 -4.98 -20.39
CA TYR A 88 4.72 -3.95 -21.21
C TYR A 88 3.28 -4.33 -21.52
N TYR A 89 2.40 -3.33 -21.67
CA TYR A 89 1.02 -3.59 -22.07
C TYR A 89 0.96 -3.80 -23.58
N ASN A 90 0.64 -5.03 -24.01
CA ASN A 90 0.58 -5.39 -25.42
C ASN A 90 -0.75 -4.96 -26.03
N SER A 91 -0.75 -3.91 -26.84
CA SER A 91 -1.96 -3.37 -27.46
C SER A 91 -2.60 -4.29 -28.50
N SER A 92 -1.89 -5.30 -29.00
CA SER A 92 -2.45 -6.28 -29.96
C SER A 92 -3.21 -7.41 -29.26
N THR A 93 -2.83 -7.74 -28.03
CA THR A 93 -3.47 -8.82 -27.25
C THR A 93 -4.28 -8.31 -26.07
N GLU A 94 -4.21 -7.01 -25.77
CA GLU A 94 -4.84 -6.37 -24.61
C GLU A 94 -4.42 -7.05 -23.29
N GLN A 95 -3.14 -7.41 -23.17
CA GLN A 95 -2.59 -8.12 -22.03
C GLN A 95 -1.18 -7.64 -21.70
N TRP A 96 -0.81 -7.71 -20.42
CA TRP A 96 0.57 -7.54 -19.99
C TRP A 96 1.45 -8.69 -20.50
N SER A 97 2.64 -8.35 -20.98
CA SER A 97 3.61 -9.30 -21.50
C SER A 97 5.01 -8.94 -21.01
N GLY A 98 5.79 -9.94 -20.60
CA GLY A 98 7.15 -9.72 -20.11
C GLY A 98 7.61 -10.80 -19.14
N ILE A 99 8.70 -10.50 -18.44
CA ILE A 99 9.25 -11.35 -17.37
C ILE A 99 8.59 -11.01 -16.02
N LEU A 100 8.12 -9.78 -15.85
CA LEU A 100 7.38 -9.35 -14.67
C LEU A 100 5.91 -9.78 -14.81
N GLU A 101 5.57 -10.94 -14.26
CA GLU A 101 4.20 -11.48 -14.31
C GLU A 101 3.30 -10.92 -13.20
N ASN A 102 3.86 -10.65 -12.03
CA ASN A 102 3.16 -10.14 -10.86
C ASN A 102 4.06 -9.16 -10.11
N PHE A 103 3.45 -8.25 -9.37
CA PHE A 103 4.12 -7.48 -8.34
C PHE A 103 4.51 -8.38 -7.15
N THR A 104 5.29 -7.80 -6.25
CA THR A 104 5.70 -8.41 -5.00
C THR A 104 5.66 -7.33 -3.93
N ASP A 105 5.21 -7.73 -2.75
CA ASP A 105 5.11 -6.84 -1.62
C ASP A 105 6.45 -6.28 -1.22
N ASN A 106 6.40 -5.05 -0.72
CA ASN A 106 7.54 -4.32 -0.21
C ASN A 106 8.69 -4.15 -1.22
N LYS A 107 8.41 -4.31 -2.52
CA LYS A 107 9.34 -3.99 -3.60
C LYS A 107 9.08 -2.61 -4.19
N ALA A 108 10.04 -2.19 -5.00
CA ALA A 108 10.02 -0.93 -5.72
C ALA A 108 10.04 -1.19 -7.22
N TYR A 109 9.35 -0.31 -7.93
CA TYR A 109 9.12 -0.39 -9.36
C TYR A 109 9.35 0.96 -10.03
N TYR A 110 9.38 0.96 -11.35
CA TYR A 110 9.30 2.15 -12.17
C TYR A 110 8.20 2.02 -13.21
N PHE A 111 7.44 3.10 -13.40
CA PHE A 111 6.80 3.34 -14.68
C PHE A 111 7.87 3.86 -15.63
N LYS A 112 8.01 3.23 -16.79
CA LYS A 112 8.83 3.74 -17.88
C LYS A 112 7.93 4.19 -19.02
N ILE A 113 7.74 5.51 -19.11
CA ILE A 113 7.03 6.13 -20.22
C ILE A 113 8.02 6.30 -21.38
N GLN A 114 7.68 5.75 -22.55
CA GLN A 114 8.57 5.78 -23.71
C GLN A 114 8.75 7.20 -24.25
N SER A 115 9.92 7.45 -24.84
CA SER A 115 10.20 8.74 -25.48
C SER A 115 9.20 9.02 -26.59
N GLY A 116 8.54 10.18 -26.52
CA GLY A 116 7.52 10.60 -27.47
C GLY A 116 6.08 10.25 -27.07
N HIS A 117 5.89 9.48 -26.00
CA HIS A 117 4.59 9.31 -25.36
C HIS A 117 4.29 10.49 -24.43
N SER A 118 3.00 10.72 -24.17
CA SER A 118 2.57 11.71 -23.17
C SER A 118 2.78 11.16 -21.77
N GLU A 119 3.01 12.06 -20.82
CA GLU A 119 2.98 11.72 -19.38
C GLU A 119 1.62 11.10 -19.01
N ALA A 120 1.62 10.23 -18.01
CA ALA A 120 0.44 9.48 -17.60
C ALA A 120 0.16 9.66 -16.10
N ASP A 121 -1.11 9.85 -15.76
CA ASP A 121 -1.58 9.79 -14.39
C ASP A 121 -2.00 8.36 -14.07
N VAL A 122 -1.20 7.64 -13.28
CA VAL A 122 -1.50 6.26 -12.89
C VAL A 122 -2.15 6.25 -11.51
N TYR A 123 -3.35 5.69 -11.42
CA TYR A 123 -4.09 5.57 -10.18
C TYR A 123 -3.93 4.16 -9.62
N LEU A 124 -3.41 4.06 -8.40
CA LEU A 124 -3.32 2.82 -7.65
C LEU A 124 -4.42 2.85 -6.59
N ALA A 125 -5.41 1.97 -6.68
CA ALA A 125 -6.55 1.93 -5.78
C ALA A 125 -6.67 0.55 -5.11
N GLY A 126 -6.91 0.53 -3.81
CA GLY A 126 -6.99 -0.71 -3.05
C GLY A 126 -7.48 -0.49 -1.62
N THR A 127 -7.38 -1.53 -0.80
CA THR A 127 -7.69 -1.44 0.63
C THR A 127 -6.44 -1.10 1.42
N VAL A 128 -6.65 -0.35 2.49
CA VAL A 128 -5.55 0.07 3.35
C VAL A 128 -5.13 -1.09 4.24
N LEU A 129 -3.86 -1.49 4.14
CA LEU A 129 -3.28 -2.53 4.99
C LEU A 129 -3.36 -2.12 6.46
N ARG A 130 -3.80 -3.04 7.33
CA ARG A 130 -3.86 -2.84 8.80
C ARG A 130 -2.91 -3.75 9.58
N GLU A 131 -2.38 -4.75 8.89
CA GLU A 131 -1.49 -5.75 9.47
C GLU A 131 -0.04 -5.27 9.49
N SER A 132 0.71 -5.73 10.50
CA SER A 132 2.13 -5.44 10.64
C SER A 132 2.92 -6.13 9.52
N GLN A 133 3.94 -5.44 9.00
CA GLN A 133 4.86 -5.99 8.01
C GLN A 133 6.24 -6.17 8.62
N SER A 134 6.85 -7.34 8.42
CA SER A 134 8.24 -7.58 8.79
C SER A 134 9.15 -7.40 7.59
N ILE A 135 10.04 -6.42 7.66
CA ILE A 135 10.98 -6.06 6.59
C ILE A 135 12.40 -6.31 7.10
N TYR A 136 13.14 -7.21 6.45
CA TYR A 136 14.54 -7.45 6.78
C TYR A 136 15.43 -6.39 6.13
N CYS A 137 16.13 -5.62 6.95
CA CYS A 137 17.08 -4.59 6.53
C CYS A 137 18.50 -5.14 6.67
N ASP A 138 19.12 -5.50 5.54
CA ASP A 138 20.48 -6.03 5.52
C ASP A 138 21.53 -4.93 5.61
N ILE A 139 22.77 -5.31 5.96
CA ILE A 139 23.93 -4.41 5.90
C ILE A 139 24.10 -3.93 4.44
N GLY A 140 24.23 -2.61 4.25
CA GLY A 140 24.22 -2.00 2.94
C GLY A 140 22.87 -1.36 2.63
N TYR A 141 22.36 -1.54 1.41
CA TYR A 141 21.11 -0.92 0.96
C TYR A 141 20.02 -1.97 0.81
N THR A 142 18.92 -1.77 1.52
CA THR A 142 17.66 -2.49 1.31
C THR A 142 16.69 -1.55 0.62
N ILE A 143 16.34 -1.84 -0.64
CA ILE A 143 15.29 -1.09 -1.35
C ILE A 143 13.92 -1.62 -0.94
N LEU A 144 12.98 -0.73 -0.66
CA LEU A 144 11.65 -1.13 -0.26
C LEU A 144 10.57 -0.13 -0.68
N GLY A 145 9.42 -0.70 -0.97
CA GLY A 145 8.13 0.00 -0.97
C GLY A 145 7.45 -0.19 0.37
N ILE A 146 6.77 0.83 0.88
CA ILE A 146 6.02 0.74 2.14
C ILE A 146 4.54 0.70 1.78
N ARG A 147 3.81 -0.33 2.25
CA ARG A 147 2.34 -0.40 2.10
C ARG A 147 1.68 0.56 3.10
N GLU A 148 1.79 1.86 2.80
CA GLU A 148 1.16 2.93 3.56
C GLU A 148 0.35 3.84 2.63
N ALA A 149 -0.89 4.09 3.03
CA ALA A 149 -1.87 4.86 2.30
C ALA A 149 -1.85 6.35 2.65
N GLY A 150 -1.28 6.71 3.79
CA GLY A 150 -1.14 8.07 4.30
C GLY A 150 0.29 8.59 4.33
N VAL A 151 0.44 9.84 4.76
CA VAL A 151 1.74 10.44 5.05
C VAL A 151 2.08 10.14 6.50
N ILE A 152 3.29 9.63 6.76
CA ILE A 152 3.79 9.31 8.10
C ILE A 152 5.07 10.07 8.38
N ALA A 153 5.15 10.71 9.54
CA ALA A 153 6.40 11.31 10.00
C ALA A 153 7.47 10.25 10.28
N ILE A 154 8.72 10.50 9.89
CA ILE A 154 9.85 9.56 10.10
C ILE A 154 9.96 9.08 11.57
N GLU A 155 9.59 9.94 12.52
CA GLU A 155 9.59 9.63 13.95
C GLU A 155 8.62 8.52 14.38
N ASP A 156 7.55 8.30 13.61
CA ASP A 156 6.53 7.28 13.87
C ASP A 156 6.83 5.93 13.21
N LEU A 157 8.00 5.78 12.57
CA LEU A 157 8.38 4.54 11.89
C LEU A 157 8.94 3.45 12.81
N ASP A 158 9.16 3.72 14.11
CA ASP A 158 9.73 2.76 15.07
C ASP A 158 11.08 2.12 14.63
N LEU A 159 11.83 2.79 13.75
CA LEU A 159 13.09 2.28 13.20
C LEU A 159 14.14 2.02 14.30
N ILE A 160 14.30 2.96 15.25
CA ILE A 160 15.26 2.83 16.36
C ILE A 160 14.90 1.65 17.25
N ALA A 161 13.61 1.49 17.58
CA ALA A 161 13.12 0.36 18.36
C ALA A 161 13.35 -0.98 17.65
N SER A 162 13.40 -0.97 16.31
CA SER A 162 13.63 -2.13 15.46
C SER A 162 15.10 -2.49 15.25
N GLY A 163 16.05 -1.64 15.68
CA GLY A 163 17.49 -1.89 15.56
C GLY A 163 18.25 -0.93 14.65
N PHE A 164 17.60 0.08 14.09
CA PHE A 164 18.27 1.17 13.37
C PHE A 164 19.24 1.90 14.29
N THR A 165 20.48 2.04 13.85
CA THR A 165 21.57 2.61 14.65
C THR A 165 21.79 4.08 14.29
N GLY A 166 21.53 4.96 15.26
CA GLY A 166 21.76 6.40 15.13
C GLY A 166 23.24 6.82 15.21
N GLY A 167 23.51 8.10 14.93
CA GLY A 167 24.84 8.71 15.02
C GLY A 167 24.94 10.03 14.25
N SER A 168 26.12 10.32 13.71
CA SER A 168 26.33 11.46 12.80
C SER A 168 25.77 11.15 11.38
N PRO A 169 25.61 12.15 10.49
CA PRO A 169 25.13 11.89 9.12
C PRO A 169 25.93 10.83 8.35
N PHE A 170 27.20 10.64 8.68
CA PHE A 170 28.08 9.69 7.99
C PHE A 170 28.17 8.34 8.66
N SER A 171 27.76 8.25 9.92
CA SER A 171 27.91 7.06 10.76
C SER A 171 26.58 6.46 11.20
N SER A 172 25.48 7.19 11.10
CA SER A 172 24.13 6.69 11.34
C SER A 172 23.66 5.85 10.16
N ASP A 173 22.81 4.86 10.42
CA ASP A 173 21.92 4.32 9.40
C ASP A 173 21.08 5.46 8.80
N GLN A 174 20.59 5.27 7.58
CA GLN A 174 19.84 6.29 6.87
C GLN A 174 18.59 5.69 6.22
N ILE A 175 17.50 6.45 6.23
CA ILE A 175 16.37 6.25 5.33
C ILE A 175 16.48 7.27 4.20
N ILE A 176 16.37 6.83 2.95
CA ILE A 176 16.65 7.64 1.77
C ILE A 176 15.53 7.46 0.76
N GLU A 177 14.86 8.52 0.35
CA GLU A 177 13.90 8.50 -0.76
C GLU A 177 14.64 8.34 -2.09
N LEU A 178 14.12 7.49 -2.97
CA LEU A 178 14.52 7.40 -4.37
C LEU A 178 14.05 8.67 -5.11
N GLY A 179 14.79 9.75 -4.90
CA GLY A 179 14.43 11.13 -5.24
C GLY A 179 15.35 12.15 -4.57
N GLY A 180 16.10 11.72 -3.53
CA GLY A 180 17.20 12.48 -2.94
C GLY A 180 16.95 12.96 -1.51
N GLY A 181 15.72 12.82 -1.00
CA GLY A 181 15.42 13.01 0.42
C GLY A 181 16.17 12.00 1.28
N TYR A 182 16.63 12.41 2.47
CA TYR A 182 17.19 11.46 3.45
C TYR A 182 16.91 11.91 4.87
N ALA A 183 16.87 10.94 5.79
CA ALA A 183 16.81 11.14 7.22
C ALA A 183 17.74 10.17 7.96
N TYR A 184 18.24 10.62 9.11
CA TYR A 184 19.06 9.84 10.03
C TYR A 184 18.78 10.27 11.47
N TYR A 185 18.99 9.37 12.44
CA TYR A 185 18.75 9.68 13.84
C TYR A 185 20.05 10.16 14.50
N ASN A 186 20.07 11.41 14.93
CA ASN A 186 21.21 12.00 15.62
C ASN A 186 21.15 11.70 17.12
N THR A 187 22.08 10.90 17.62
CA THR A 187 22.15 10.51 19.03
C THR A 187 22.59 11.65 19.95
N ASP A 188 23.34 12.63 19.45
CA ASP A 188 23.80 13.76 20.27
C ASP A 188 22.65 14.72 20.61
N THR A 189 21.68 14.85 19.69
CA THR A 189 20.48 15.70 19.87
C THR A 189 19.23 14.90 20.18
N SER A 190 19.29 13.56 20.11
CA SER A 190 18.13 12.65 20.23
C SER A 190 16.97 13.05 19.31
N SER A 191 17.30 13.33 18.04
CA SER A 191 16.33 13.82 17.05
C SER A 191 16.60 13.26 15.66
N TRP A 192 15.54 13.14 14.85
CA TRP A 192 15.67 12.90 13.42
C TRP A 192 16.16 14.17 12.71
N ASN A 193 17.16 13.99 11.85
CA ASN A 193 17.78 15.06 11.08
C ASN A 193 17.82 14.65 9.59
N GLY A 194 17.73 15.62 8.69
CA GLY A 194 17.79 15.38 7.25
C GLY A 194 16.83 16.28 6.48
N THR A 195 16.61 15.96 5.21
CA THR A 195 15.61 16.63 4.35
C THR A 195 14.31 15.84 4.23
N LEU A 196 14.33 14.55 4.54
CA LEU A 196 13.14 13.70 4.55
C LEU A 196 12.48 13.80 5.94
N THR A 197 11.28 14.38 6.00
CA THR A 197 10.48 14.49 7.22
C THR A 197 9.41 13.41 7.31
N ASP A 198 8.95 12.94 6.15
CA ASP A 198 7.81 12.05 6.05
C ASP A 198 8.03 10.93 5.02
N ILE A 199 7.31 9.83 5.20
CA ILE A 199 7.07 8.80 4.20
C ILE A 199 5.73 9.11 3.54
N GLU A 200 5.69 9.08 2.22
CA GLU A 200 4.51 9.34 1.42
C GLU A 200 4.06 8.07 0.68
N PRO A 201 2.76 7.92 0.39
CA PRO A 201 2.23 6.78 -0.34
C PRO A 201 2.86 6.61 -1.73
N ALA A 202 3.06 5.35 -2.13
CA ALA A 202 3.67 4.95 -3.41
C ALA A 202 5.09 5.47 -3.67
N LYS A 203 5.73 6.17 -2.74
CA LYS A 203 7.16 6.50 -2.86
C LYS A 203 8.03 5.29 -2.58
N VAL A 204 9.28 5.36 -3.03
CA VAL A 204 10.28 4.31 -2.88
C VAL A 204 11.39 4.80 -1.97
N TYR A 205 11.83 3.93 -1.07
CA TYR A 205 12.86 4.25 -0.08
C TYR A 205 13.97 3.20 -0.06
N TYR A 206 15.11 3.61 0.45
CA TYR A 206 16.18 2.73 0.90
C TYR A 206 16.33 2.85 2.40
N ILE A 207 16.51 1.72 3.07
CA ILE A 207 17.20 1.69 4.37
C ILE A 207 18.66 1.36 4.08
N GLN A 208 19.54 2.30 4.41
CA GLN A 208 20.97 2.07 4.43
C GLN A 208 21.43 1.73 5.84
N VAL A 209 21.78 0.46 6.05
CA VAL A 209 22.46 0.02 7.27
C VAL A 209 23.97 0.17 7.06
N LYS A 210 24.63 1.02 7.87
CA LYS A 210 26.06 1.33 7.68
C LYS A 210 26.95 0.13 7.99
N THR A 211 28.08 0.06 7.29
CA THR A 211 29.13 -0.92 7.58
C THR A 211 29.59 -0.81 9.04
N GLY A 212 29.54 -1.92 9.77
CA GLY A 212 29.86 -1.98 11.20
C GLY A 212 28.63 -1.97 12.10
N HIS A 213 27.44 -1.70 11.56
CA HIS A 213 26.16 -1.93 12.23
C HIS A 213 25.64 -3.34 11.95
N SER A 214 24.58 -3.73 12.65
CA SER A 214 23.95 -5.05 12.48
C SER A 214 22.72 -4.93 11.58
N ALA A 215 22.52 -5.92 10.71
CA ALA A 215 21.23 -6.11 10.05
C ALA A 215 20.12 -6.27 11.10
N PHE A 216 18.91 -5.86 10.75
CA PHE A 216 17.77 -5.89 11.66
C PHE A 216 16.46 -6.18 10.93
N THR A 217 15.41 -6.51 11.69
CA THR A 217 14.06 -6.66 11.14
C THR A 217 13.21 -5.51 11.63
N TRP A 218 12.77 -4.68 10.69
CA TRP A 218 11.80 -3.63 10.92
C TRP A 218 10.39 -4.20 10.93
N ASN A 219 9.70 -4.09 12.06
CA ASN A 219 8.30 -4.46 12.19
C ASN A 219 7.44 -3.22 12.00
N TYR A 220 7.17 -2.88 10.74
CA TYR A 220 6.39 -1.72 10.38
C TYR A 220 4.91 -1.95 10.67
N ASN A 221 4.26 -0.98 11.30
CA ASN A 221 2.83 -0.98 11.57
C ASN A 221 2.19 0.15 10.76
N PRO A 222 1.40 -0.15 9.72
CA PRO A 222 0.66 0.88 8.98
C PRO A 222 -0.19 1.74 9.94
N THR A 223 -0.07 3.06 9.82
CA THR A 223 -0.73 4.04 10.71
C THR A 223 -2.20 4.25 10.40
N SER A 224 -2.67 3.72 9.27
CA SER A 224 -4.09 3.53 8.96
C SER A 224 -4.91 2.82 10.04
N ARG A 225 -4.23 2.27 11.06
CA ARG A 225 -4.78 1.83 12.35
C ARG A 225 -5.58 2.88 13.12
N SER A 226 -5.49 4.18 12.80
CA SER A 226 -6.28 5.17 13.55
C SER A 226 -7.77 5.09 13.22
N GLU A 227 -8.52 4.48 14.14
CA GLU A 227 -9.96 4.48 14.25
C GLU A 227 -10.51 5.91 14.29
N ASN A 228 -10.68 6.58 13.14
CA ASN A 228 -11.45 7.83 13.04
C ASN A 228 -11.91 8.12 11.60
N VAL A 229 -12.18 7.09 10.80
CA VAL A 229 -13.16 7.25 9.71
C VAL A 229 -14.52 7.22 10.37
N SER A 230 -14.96 8.38 10.88
CA SER A 230 -16.29 8.58 11.43
C SER A 230 -17.29 7.97 10.45
N LYS A 231 -18.01 6.94 10.90
CA LYS A 231 -19.22 6.43 10.25
C LYS A 231 -20.04 7.63 9.83
N VAL A 232 -20.08 7.90 8.53
CA VAL A 232 -21.13 8.72 7.97
C VAL A 232 -22.36 7.81 8.04
N GLU A 233 -23.08 7.90 9.16
CA GLU A 233 -24.42 7.35 9.21
C GLU A 233 -25.22 8.07 8.13
N MET A 234 -25.45 7.37 7.03
CA MET A 234 -26.43 7.76 6.04
C MET A 234 -27.78 7.72 6.73
N THR A 235 -28.19 8.84 7.34
CA THR A 235 -29.57 9.03 7.75
C THR A 235 -30.44 8.92 6.50
N GLU A 236 -31.07 7.77 6.31
CA GLU A 236 -32.23 7.65 5.43
C GLU A 236 -33.27 8.65 5.92
N ASN A 237 -33.39 9.76 5.21
CA ASN A 237 -34.54 10.64 5.34
C ASN A 237 -35.70 9.95 4.62
N ALA A 238 -36.29 8.96 5.30
CA ALA A 238 -37.52 8.32 4.86
C ALA A 238 -38.60 9.41 4.76
N GLY A 239 -38.95 9.75 3.52
CA GLY A 239 -40.00 10.72 3.23
C GLY A 239 -41.32 10.33 3.91
N GLN A 240 -41.81 11.21 4.77
CA GLN A 240 -43.24 11.44 4.96
C GLN A 240 -43.53 12.74 4.20
N GLY A 241 -44.26 12.74 3.09
CA GLY A 241 -45.66 12.36 3.05
C GLY A 241 -46.49 13.63 3.21
N GLY A 242 -46.95 14.22 2.11
CA GLY A 242 -47.81 15.40 2.14
C GLY A 242 -48.10 16.00 0.77
N LEU A 243 -48.78 15.25 -0.10
CA LEU A 243 -49.58 15.88 -1.15
C LEU A 243 -50.74 16.62 -0.45
N LYS A 244 -50.81 17.93 -0.64
CA LYS A 244 -52.04 18.73 -0.57
C LYS A 244 -52.31 19.29 -1.95
#